data_AF-A0A164SS97-F1
#
_entry.id   AF-A0A164SS97-F1
#
_cell.length_a   1.000
_cell.length_b   1.000
_cell.length_c   1.000
_cell.angle_alpha   90.00
_cell.angle_beta   90.00
_cell.angle_gamma   90.00
#
_symmetry.space_group_name_H-M   'P 1'
#
loop_
_entity.id
_entity.type
_entity.pdbx_description
1 polymer ?
#
loop_
_entity_poly.entity_id
_entity_poly.type
_entity_poly.pdbx_seq_one_letter_code
_entity_poly.pdbx_strand_id
1 'polypeptide(L)'
;MSLMVWGGREEKEWEVEIMRDREQTINNQLLKEVDGFSGNSGVIVLAATNRPDVLDSALLRPGRFDRHVTVDRPDVAGRVKIL
;
A
#
# COMPACT_ATOMS: atom_id res chain seq x y z
N MET A 1 44.67 -6.83 -7.60
CA MET A 1 44.18 -5.49 -7.99
C MET A 1 43.44 -5.62 -9.31
N SER A 2 42.13 -5.83 -9.26
CA SER A 2 41.21 -5.56 -10.37
C SER A 2 39.82 -5.45 -9.76
N LEU A 3 39.28 -4.24 -9.84
CA LEU A 3 38.17 -3.72 -9.07
C LEU A 3 36.86 -4.00 -9.83
N MET A 4 35.98 -4.77 -9.19
CA MET A 4 34.52 -4.61 -9.12
C MET A 4 33.88 -3.67 -10.16
N VAL A 5 33.37 -4.24 -11.27
CA VAL A 5 32.30 -3.63 -12.07
C VAL A 5 31.33 -4.74 -12.50
N TRP A 6 30.40 -5.08 -11.61
CA TRP A 6 29.23 -5.89 -11.93
C TRP A 6 28.09 -5.41 -11.04
N GLY A 7 27.31 -4.46 -11.53
CA GLY A 7 26.19 -3.87 -10.80
C GLY A 7 25.42 -2.99 -11.77
N GLY A 8 24.15 -3.29 -12.03
CA GLY A 8 23.39 -2.36 -12.87
C GLY A 8 21.94 -2.71 -13.19
N ARG A 9 21.58 -3.97 -13.47
CA ARG A 9 20.24 -4.26 -14.00
C ARG A 9 19.60 -5.52 -13.44
N GLU A 10 20.29 -6.66 -13.45
CA GLU A 10 19.67 -7.92 -12.99
C GLU A 10 19.42 -7.92 -11.48
N GLU A 11 20.36 -7.41 -10.67
CA GLU A 11 20.22 -7.35 -9.21
C GLU A 11 19.02 -6.50 -8.76
N LYS A 12 18.67 -5.45 -9.53
CA LYS A 12 17.49 -4.62 -9.26
C LYS A 12 16.18 -5.34 -9.57
N GLU A 13 16.15 -6.18 -10.61
CA GLU A 13 14.96 -6.98 -10.94
C GLU A 13 14.68 -8.00 -9.82
N TRP A 14 15.73 -8.65 -9.32
CA TRP A 14 15.62 -9.57 -8.19
C TRP A 14 15.19 -8.87 -6.90
N GLU A 15 15.70 -7.67 -6.61
CA GLU A 15 15.22 -6.86 -5.47
C GLU A 15 13.74 -6.48 -5.61
N VAL A 16 13.29 -6.09 -6.81
CA VAL A 16 11.91 -5.71 -7.08
C VAL A 16 10.96 -6.92 -6.97
N GLU A 17 11.37 -8.10 -7.44
CA GLU A 17 10.58 -9.33 -7.34
C GLU A 17 10.47 -9.81 -5.88
N ILE A 18 11.57 -9.80 -5.14
CA ILE A 18 11.58 -10.17 -3.71
C ILE A 18 10.72 -9.21 -2.88
N MET A 19 10.74 -7.91 -3.21
CA MET A 19 9.88 -6.93 -2.54
C MET A 19 8.40 -7.15 -2.86
N ARG A 20 8.05 -7.50 -4.10
CA ARG A 20 6.67 -7.85 -4.48
C ARG A 20 6.12 -9.04 -3.71
N ASP A 21 6.86 -10.13 -3.60
CA ASP A 21 6.41 -11.34 -2.89
C ASP A 21 6.20 -11.09 -1.38
N ARG A 22 7.07 -10.26 -0.80
CA ARG A 22 6.92 -9.82 0.59
C ARG A 22 5.71 -8.91 0.78
N GLU A 23 5.47 -7.96 -0.12
CA GLU A 23 4.28 -7.10 -0.10
C GLU A 23 2.99 -7.91 -0.18
N GLN A 24 2.92 -8.92 -1.06
CA GLN A 24 1.76 -9.79 -1.19
C GLN A 24 1.46 -10.57 0.10
N THR A 25 2.51 -11.12 0.74
CA THR A 25 2.35 -11.90 1.97
C THR A 25 1.90 -11.01 3.15
N ILE A 26 2.48 -9.82 3.27
CA ILE A 26 2.14 -8.85 4.31
C ILE A 26 0.69 -8.35 4.14
N ASN A 27 0.28 -8.05 2.90
CA ASN A 27 -1.08 -7.64 2.58
C ASN A 27 -2.09 -8.75 2.94
N ASN A 28 -1.81 -10.00 2.56
CA ASN A 28 -2.68 -11.14 2.86
C ASN A 28 -2.82 -11.42 4.36
N GLN A 29 -1.79 -11.13 5.16
CA GLN A 29 -1.84 -11.33 6.60
C GLN A 29 -2.61 -10.21 7.30
N LEU A 30 -2.38 -8.94 6.94
CA LEU A 30 -3.21 -7.82 7.41
C LEU A 30 -4.69 -8.02 7.06
N LEU A 31 -4.98 -8.59 5.90
CA LEU A 31 -6.34 -8.89 5.46
C LEU A 31 -7.07 -9.89 6.34
N LYS A 32 -6.39 -10.95 6.77
CA LYS A 32 -6.98 -11.97 7.64
C LYS A 32 -7.32 -11.41 9.02
N GLU A 33 -6.48 -10.54 9.55
CA GLU A 33 -6.74 -9.85 10.81
C GLU A 33 -7.93 -8.89 10.68
N VAL A 34 -7.99 -8.08 9.60
CA VAL A 34 -9.12 -7.16 9.34
C VAL A 34 -10.46 -7.91 9.21
N ASP A 35 -10.49 -9.04 8.50
CA ASP A 35 -11.70 -9.86 8.40
C ASP A 35 -12.13 -10.45 9.75
N GLY A 36 -11.17 -10.73 10.64
CA GLY A 36 -11.42 -11.24 11.99
C GLY A 36 -12.17 -10.27 12.90
N PHE A 37 -12.13 -8.96 12.61
CA PHE A 37 -12.83 -7.93 13.40
C PHE A 37 -14.29 -7.69 12.98
N SER A 38 -14.74 -8.26 11.86
CA SER A 38 -16.13 -8.10 11.37
C SER A 38 -17.22 -8.59 12.35
N GLY A 39 -16.85 -9.43 13.33
CA GLY A 39 -17.75 -9.96 14.36
C GLY A 39 -17.91 -9.12 15.63
N ASN A 40 -17.09 -8.08 15.86
CA ASN A 40 -17.15 -7.27 17.09
C ASN A 40 -17.36 -5.78 16.75
N SER A 41 -18.62 -5.35 16.81
CA SER A 41 -19.11 -4.04 16.38
C SER A 41 -18.49 -2.88 17.16
N GLY A 42 -17.44 -2.27 16.63
CA GLY A 42 -16.87 -1.03 17.18
C GLY A 42 -15.52 -0.60 16.60
N VAL A 43 -14.90 -1.40 15.72
CA VAL A 43 -13.61 -1.10 15.12
C VAL A 43 -13.80 -0.54 13.70
N ILE A 44 -13.22 0.62 13.43
CA ILE A 44 -13.16 1.24 12.09
C ILE A 44 -11.70 1.18 11.63
N VAL A 45 -11.46 0.58 10.46
CA VAL A 45 -10.13 0.48 9.86
C VAL A 45 -9.99 1.57 8.80
N LEU A 46 -8.97 2.43 8.96
CA LEU A 46 -8.60 3.46 7.99
C LEU A 46 -7.25 3.11 7.37
N ALA A 47 -7.13 3.24 6.05
CA ALA A 47 -5.88 3.05 5.32
C ALA A 47 -5.68 4.20 4.33
N ALA A 48 -4.42 4.52 4.06
CA ALA A 48 -4.02 5.52 3.06
C ALA A 48 -2.94 4.93 2.15
N THR A 49 -3.10 5.08 0.84
CA THR A 49 -2.10 4.67 -0.14
C THR A 49 -1.89 5.78 -1.16
N ASN A 50 -0.63 6.05 -1.50
CA ASN A 50 -0.25 6.94 -2.60
C ASN A 50 -0.23 6.21 -3.95
N ARG A 51 -0.43 4.89 -3.95
CA ARG A 51 -0.44 4.01 -5.13
C ARG A 51 -1.67 3.10 -5.08
N PRO A 52 -2.88 3.62 -5.35
CA PRO A 52 -4.08 2.79 -5.39
C PRO A 52 -4.07 1.79 -6.56
N ASP A 53 -3.25 2.03 -7.59
CA ASP A 53 -3.10 1.21 -8.79
C ASP A 53 -2.45 -0.16 -8.55
N VAL A 54 -1.61 -0.28 -7.52
CA VAL A 54 -0.92 -1.55 -7.18
C VAL A 54 -1.65 -2.37 -6.13
N LEU A 55 -2.77 -1.88 -5.62
CA LEU A 55 -3.53 -2.56 -4.57
C LEU A 55 -4.29 -3.75 -5.15
N ASP A 56 -4.33 -4.87 -4.43
CA ASP A 56 -5.12 -6.04 -4.86
C ASP A 56 -6.62 -5.70 -4.86
N SER A 57 -7.29 -5.96 -5.98
CA SER A 57 -8.74 -5.85 -6.15
C SER A 57 -9.57 -6.58 -5.07
N ALA A 58 -9.01 -7.61 -4.41
CA ALA A 58 -9.66 -8.32 -3.32
C ALA A 58 -9.90 -7.42 -2.09
N LEU A 59 -9.04 -6.41 -1.86
CA LEU A 59 -9.13 -5.44 -0.77
C LEU A 59 -10.30 -4.46 -0.92
N LEU A 60 -10.66 -4.16 -2.16
CA LEU A 60 -11.67 -3.15 -2.53
C LEU A 60 -13.10 -3.71 -2.52
N ARG A 61 -13.27 -4.98 -2.17
CA ARG A 61 -14.59 -5.64 -2.17
C ARG A 61 -15.43 -5.17 -0.98
N PRO A 62 -16.77 -5.14 -1.13
CA PRO A 62 -17.67 -4.80 -0.03
C PRO A 62 -17.38 -5.64 1.23
N GLY A 63 -17.26 -4.99 2.39
CA GLY A 63 -16.94 -5.63 3.67
C GLY A 63 -15.48 -5.51 4.12
N ARG A 64 -14.59 -4.92 3.30
CA ARG A 64 -13.20 -4.59 3.63
C ARG A 64 -12.97 -3.08 3.51
N PHE A 65 -12.20 -2.63 2.50
CA PHE A 65 -12.12 -1.21 2.15
C PHE A 65 -13.25 -0.88 1.17
N ASP A 66 -14.46 -0.70 1.70
CA ASP A 66 -15.65 -0.37 0.92
C ASP A 66 -15.73 1.14 0.60
N ARG A 67 -15.16 1.99 1.46
CA ARG A 67 -15.15 3.45 1.31
C ARG A 67 -13.77 3.95 0.88
N HIS A 68 -13.74 4.64 -0.25
CA HIS A 68 -12.56 5.33 -0.75
C HIS A 68 -12.77 6.84 -0.77
N VAL A 69 -11.77 7.56 -0.26
CA VAL A 69 -11.72 9.03 -0.31
C VAL A 69 -10.41 9.43 -0.97
N THR A 70 -10.50 10.07 -2.13
CA THR A 70 -9.32 10.62 -2.82
C THR A 70 -8.94 11.95 -2.19
N VAL A 71 -7.67 12.09 -1.82
CA VAL A 71 -7.11 13.34 -1.30
C VAL A 71 -6.26 13.97 -2.39
N ASP A 72 -6.77 15.06 -2.96
CA ASP A 72 -6.05 15.82 -3.97
C ASP A 72 -5.05 16.81 -3.36
N ARG A 73 -4.18 17.35 -4.21
CA ARG A 73 -3.21 18.37 -3.80
C ARG A 73 -3.96 19.65 -3.39
N PRO A 74 -3.54 20.32 -2.30
CA PRO A 74 -4.20 21.53 -1.84
C PRO A 74 -4.08 22.65 -2.86
N ASP A 75 -5.18 23.37 -3.06
CA ASP A 75 -5.26 24.59 -3.85
C ASP A 75 -4.58 25.78 -3.15
N VAL A 76 -4.61 26.97 -3.77
CA VAL A 76 -3.98 28.16 -3.18
C VAL A 76 -4.57 28.48 -1.80
N ALA A 77 -5.89 28.43 -1.66
CA ALA A 77 -6.57 28.69 -0.39
C ALA A 77 -6.27 27.61 0.66
N GLY A 78 -6.21 26.34 0.25
CA GLY A 78 -5.84 25.21 1.10
C GLY A 78 -4.41 25.31 1.59
N ARG A 79 -3.46 25.75 0.75
CA ARG A 79 -2.07 25.98 1.17
C ARG A 79 -1.95 27.08 2.21
N VAL A 80 -2.71 28.18 2.05
CA VAL A 80 -2.72 29.28 3.04
C VAL A 80 -3.27 28.81 4.38
N LYS A 81 -4.23 27.88 4.41
CA LYS A 81 -4.79 27.31 5.64
C LYS A 81 -3.86 26.34 6.38
N ILE A 82 -2.80 25.86 5.74
CA ILE A 82 -1.81 24.95 6.36
C ILE A 82 -0.70 25.74 7.10
N LEU A 83 -0.48 27.01 6.71
CA LEU A 83 0.52 27.92 7.28
C LEU A 83 -0.01 28.61 8.54
#